data_AF-A0A419GIV7-F1
#
_entry.id   AF-A0A419GIV7-F1
#
_cell.length_a   1.000
_cell.length_b   1.000
_cell.length_c   1.000
_cell.angle_alpha   90.00
_cell.angle_beta   90.00
_cell.angle_gamma   90.00
#
_symmetry.space_group_name_H-M   'P 1'
#
loop_
_entity.id
_entity.type
_entity.pdbx_description
1 polymer ?
#
loop_
_entity_poly.entity_id
_entity_poly.type
_entity_poly.pdbx_seq_one_letter_code
_entity_poly.pdbx_strand_id
1 'polypeptide(L)'
;MTKQNVDSVVSKSCTNPTVKTTAENMHKLFLEALRHREQEIFQYLALLAPALGGFIWLIHKKVDDDLFVVGTLSVIFLLFVGVIYSLSLGYNYRYLTLQLAKLEARLEVTDFMLTGWPRTPEEFLSRYKFMSIPWCTPPEIIKIFWIAFMVGIVGVTDAVSLLKPDVKGFYFVVITGIVSIIIGLISPIYYGVKLSKKIDLEGDKF
;
A
#
# COMPACT_ATOMS: atom_id res chain seq x y z
N MET A 1 -36.18 20.01 -31.96
CA MET A 1 -34.77 19.62 -31.79
C MET A 1 -34.72 18.55 -30.73
N THR A 2 -34.79 17.31 -31.19
CA THR A 2 -35.21 16.12 -30.45
C THR A 2 -34.00 15.29 -30.02
N LYS A 3 -34.09 14.64 -28.85
CA LYS A 3 -33.09 13.78 -28.20
C LYS A 3 -32.26 12.86 -29.13
N GLN A 4 -32.82 12.44 -30.27
CA GLN A 4 -32.12 11.63 -31.29
C GLN A 4 -30.83 12.24 -31.86
N ASN A 5 -30.65 13.56 -31.82
CA ASN A 5 -29.43 14.20 -32.32
C ASN A 5 -28.27 14.21 -31.31
N VAL A 6 -28.54 13.94 -30.03
CA VAL A 6 -27.48 13.81 -29.01
C VAL A 6 -26.95 12.37 -29.02
N ASP A 7 -27.85 11.38 -29.09
CA ASP A 7 -27.48 9.96 -29.08
C ASP A 7 -26.69 9.51 -30.33
N SER A 8 -26.88 10.18 -31.47
CA SER A 8 -26.14 9.91 -32.72
C SER A 8 -24.76 10.58 -32.79
N VAL A 9 -24.51 11.60 -31.96
CA VAL A 9 -23.18 12.20 -31.76
C VAL A 9 -22.40 11.43 -30.70
N VAL A 10 -23.10 10.95 -29.66
CA VAL A 10 -22.52 10.15 -28.56
C VAL A 10 -22.09 8.76 -29.05
N SER A 11 -22.89 8.08 -29.88
CA SER A 11 -22.51 6.76 -30.42
C SER A 11 -21.36 6.77 -31.46
N LYS A 12 -21.04 7.93 -32.05
CA LYS A 12 -19.88 8.09 -32.94
C LYS A 12 -18.58 8.43 -32.20
N SER A 13 -18.64 8.77 -30.91
CA SER A 13 -17.46 9.11 -30.11
C SER A 13 -16.65 7.85 -29.73
N CYS A 14 -17.32 6.73 -29.48
CA CYS A 14 -16.69 5.48 -29.02
C CYS A 14 -15.96 4.66 -30.10
N THR A 15 -15.95 5.13 -31.36
CA THR A 15 -15.21 4.51 -32.48
C THR A 15 -14.06 5.37 -33.00
N ASN A 16 -13.69 6.43 -32.28
CA ASN A 16 -12.55 7.25 -32.67
C ASN A 16 -11.24 6.53 -32.27
N PRO A 17 -10.43 6.06 -33.25
CA PRO A 17 -9.22 5.28 -32.96
C PRO A 17 -8.22 6.02 -32.06
N THR A 18 -8.27 7.36 -32.06
CA THR A 18 -7.45 8.22 -31.19
C THR A 18 -7.80 8.08 -29.71
N VAL A 19 -9.09 8.00 -29.33
CA VAL A 19 -9.53 7.84 -27.94
C VAL A 19 -9.11 6.47 -27.41
N LYS A 20 -9.27 5.43 -28.24
CA LYS A 20 -8.81 4.07 -27.95
C LYS A 20 -7.30 4.00 -27.71
N THR A 21 -6.50 4.54 -28.61
CA THR A 21 -5.03 4.55 -28.43
C THR A 21 -4.61 5.38 -27.21
N THR A 22 -5.36 6.41 -26.85
CA THR A 22 -5.06 7.24 -25.68
C THR A 22 -5.33 6.48 -24.38
N ALA A 23 -6.47 5.80 -24.27
CA ALA A 23 -6.80 4.97 -23.12
C ALA A 23 -5.80 3.81 -22.93
N GLU A 24 -5.44 3.12 -24.02
CA GLU A 24 -4.43 2.05 -24.00
C GLU A 24 -3.06 2.56 -23.55
N ASN A 25 -2.64 3.74 -24.01
CA ASN A 25 -1.38 4.35 -23.61
C ASN A 25 -1.39 4.82 -22.15
N MET A 26 -2.50 5.38 -21.66
CA MET A 26 -2.67 5.72 -20.24
C MET A 26 -2.58 4.48 -19.36
N HIS A 27 -3.21 3.38 -19.78
CA HIS A 27 -3.16 2.12 -19.04
C HIS A 27 -1.75 1.53 -19.00
N LYS A 28 -1.02 1.56 -20.13
CA LYS A 28 0.39 1.14 -20.18
C LYS A 28 1.28 1.98 -19.28
N LEU A 29 1.17 3.31 -19.34
CA LEU A 29 1.92 4.22 -18.47
C LEU A 29 1.60 3.98 -17.00
N PHE A 30 0.34 3.68 -16.67
CA PHE A 30 -0.06 3.34 -15.32
C PHE A 30 0.60 2.05 -14.83
N LEU A 31 0.57 0.99 -15.63
CA LEU A 31 1.23 -0.27 -15.30
C LEU A 31 2.75 -0.11 -15.18
N GLU A 32 3.38 0.70 -16.02
CA GLU A 32 4.81 0.97 -15.98
C GLU A 32 5.20 1.76 -14.72
N ALA A 33 4.41 2.77 -14.34
CA ALA A 33 4.59 3.50 -13.09
C ALA A 33 4.42 2.60 -11.87
N LEU A 34 3.49 1.63 -11.91
CA LEU A 34 3.34 0.64 -10.84
C LEU A 34 4.54 -0.30 -10.76
N ARG A 35 5.06 -0.75 -11.91
CA ARG A 35 6.24 -1.63 -11.98
C ARG A 35 7.51 -0.94 -11.48
N HIS A 36 7.68 0.35 -11.78
CA HIS A 36 8.78 1.14 -11.22
C HIS A 36 8.72 1.20 -9.69
N ARG A 37 7.54 1.39 -9.12
CA ARG A 37 7.36 1.41 -7.66
C ARG A 37 7.59 0.04 -7.01
N GLU A 38 7.37 -1.04 -7.73
CA GLU A 38 7.76 -2.38 -7.28
C GLU A 38 9.29 -2.52 -7.18
N GLN A 39 10.05 -1.96 -8.13
CA GLN A 39 11.52 -1.95 -8.08
C GLN A 39 12.06 -1.18 -6.87
N GLU A 40 11.38 -0.10 -6.44
CA GLU A 40 11.73 0.64 -5.23
C GLU A 40 11.63 -0.23 -3.96
N ILE A 41 10.64 -1.14 -3.88
CA ILE A 41 10.55 -2.11 -2.77
C ILE A 41 11.78 -3.04 -2.77
N PHE A 42 12.22 -3.51 -3.93
CA PHE A 42 13.41 -4.36 -4.02
C PHE A 42 14.68 -3.63 -3.60
N GLN A 43 14.82 -2.36 -3.94
CA GLN A 43 15.92 -1.53 -3.43
C GLN A 43 15.86 -1.38 -1.90
N TYR A 44 14.66 -1.22 -1.35
CA TYR A 44 14.47 -1.17 0.10
C TYR A 44 14.89 -2.48 0.79
N LEU A 45 14.57 -3.63 0.19
CA LEU A 45 15.00 -4.93 0.70
C LEU A 45 16.53 -5.09 0.70
N ALA A 46 17.21 -4.52 -0.29
CA ALA A 46 18.67 -4.52 -0.34
C ALA A 46 19.30 -3.74 0.82
N LEU A 47 18.64 -2.67 1.30
CA LEU A 47 19.04 -1.95 2.51
C LEU A 47 18.71 -2.72 3.80
N LEU A 48 17.60 -3.46 3.81
CA LEU A 48 17.17 -4.22 4.98
C LEU A 48 18.07 -5.42 5.27
N ALA A 49 18.55 -6.11 4.24
CA ALA A 49 19.40 -7.30 4.37
C ALA A 49 20.64 -7.08 5.27
N PRO A 50 21.50 -6.06 5.06
CA PRO A 50 22.63 -5.79 5.95
C PRO A 50 22.19 -5.35 7.35
N ALA A 51 21.06 -4.65 7.48
CA ALA A 51 20.55 -4.25 8.79
C ALA A 51 20.15 -5.47 9.64
N LEU A 52 19.45 -6.43 9.04
CA LEU A 52 19.11 -7.71 9.68
C LEU A 52 20.35 -8.55 9.97
N GLY A 53 21.32 -8.61 9.04
CA GLY A 53 22.60 -9.27 9.28
C GLY A 53 23.37 -8.66 10.45
N GLY A 54 23.37 -7.33 10.56
CA GLY A 54 23.93 -6.59 11.69
C GLY A 54 23.24 -6.93 13.01
N PHE A 55 21.90 -7.02 13.03
CA PHE A 55 21.15 -7.44 14.21
C PHE A 55 21.48 -8.87 14.64
N ILE A 56 21.54 -9.82 13.70
CA ILE A 56 21.94 -11.20 13.99
C ILE A 56 23.34 -11.23 14.61
N TRP A 57 24.28 -10.44 14.06
CA TRP A 57 25.62 -10.32 14.62
C TRP A 57 25.62 -9.73 16.04
N LEU A 58 24.82 -8.69 16.30
CA LEU A 58 24.66 -8.06 17.62
C LEU A 58 24.11 -9.04 18.67
N ILE A 59 23.20 -9.94 18.30
CA ILE A 59 22.70 -10.99 19.22
C ILE A 59 23.82 -11.92 19.66
N HIS A 60 24.68 -12.35 18.71
CA HIS A 60 25.69 -13.37 18.98
C HIS A 60 26.97 -12.83 19.64
N LYS A 61 27.21 -11.52 19.55
CA LYS A 61 28.39 -10.89 20.16
C LYS A 61 28.08 -10.32 21.54
N LYS A 62 29.12 -10.30 22.38
CA LYS A 62 29.13 -9.48 23.60
C LYS A 62 29.49 -8.07 23.17
N VAL A 63 28.47 -7.26 22.97
CA VAL A 63 28.57 -5.83 22.68
C VAL A 63 28.07 -5.04 23.88
N ASP A 64 28.39 -3.75 23.89
CA ASP A 64 27.83 -2.81 24.86
C ASP A 64 26.30 -2.72 24.71
N ASP A 65 25.60 -2.54 25.84
CA ASP A 65 24.14 -2.50 25.90
C ASP A 65 23.58 -1.36 25.04
N ASP A 66 24.21 -0.18 25.07
CA ASP A 66 23.73 0.98 24.30
C ASP A 66 23.84 0.72 22.80
N LEU A 67 24.94 0.10 22.36
CA LEU A 67 25.14 -0.29 20.96
C LEU A 67 24.11 -1.33 20.52
N PHE A 68 23.81 -2.32 21.37
CA PHE A 68 22.79 -3.33 21.08
C PHE A 68 21.40 -2.70 20.95
N VAL A 69 21.02 -1.81 21.87
CA VAL A 69 19.73 -1.12 21.86
C VAL A 69 19.59 -0.26 20.62
N VAL A 70 20.56 0.60 20.32
CA VAL A 70 20.53 1.49 19.15
C VAL A 70 20.47 0.68 17.85
N GLY A 71 21.28 -0.38 17.75
CA GLY A 71 21.28 -1.25 16.58
C GLY A 71 19.93 -1.95 16.37
N THR A 72 19.35 -2.48 17.45
CA THR A 72 18.04 -3.15 17.39
C THR A 72 16.91 -2.18 17.04
N LEU A 73 16.88 -1.01 17.68
CA LEU A 73 15.89 0.03 17.37
C LEU A 73 15.99 0.51 15.94
N SER A 74 17.20 0.61 15.39
CA SER A 74 17.42 0.97 13.98
C SER A 74 16.79 -0.06 13.04
N VAL A 75 16.90 -1.35 13.34
CA VAL A 75 16.25 -2.41 12.56
C VAL A 75 14.73 -2.38 12.71
N ILE A 76 14.20 -2.22 13.93
CA ILE A 76 12.76 -2.07 14.15
C ILE A 76 12.22 -0.86 13.39
N PHE A 77 12.94 0.27 13.44
CA PHE A 77 12.57 1.48 12.72
C PHE A 77 12.54 1.27 11.20
N LEU A 78 13.56 0.63 10.63
CA LEU A 78 13.56 0.29 9.20
C LEU A 78 12.36 -0.60 8.87
N LEU A 79 12.17 -1.72 9.58
CA LEU A 79 11.02 -2.59 9.35
C LEU A 79 9.69 -1.83 9.44
N PHE A 80 9.54 -0.93 10.41
CA PHE A 80 8.37 -0.08 10.56
C PHE A 80 8.18 0.90 9.39
N VAL A 81 9.25 1.54 8.91
CA VAL A 81 9.20 2.36 7.70
C VAL A 81 8.76 1.52 6.50
N GLY A 82 9.25 0.27 6.37
CA GLY A 82 8.81 -0.69 5.36
C GLY A 82 7.30 -1.00 5.42
N VAL A 83 6.75 -1.15 6.63
CA VAL A 83 5.29 -1.30 6.86
C VAL A 83 4.52 -0.09 6.33
N ILE A 84 4.90 1.12 6.75
CA ILE A 84 4.22 2.36 6.35
C ILE A 84 4.36 2.62 4.85
N TYR A 85 5.53 2.36 4.28
CA TYR A 85 5.78 2.51 2.85
C TYR A 85 4.91 1.55 2.03
N SER A 86 4.85 0.27 2.41
CA SER A 86 4.01 -0.73 1.74
C SER A 86 2.52 -0.37 1.78
N LEU A 87 2.04 0.13 2.93
CA LEU A 87 0.67 0.61 3.06
C LEU A 87 0.39 1.87 2.23
N SER A 88 1.33 2.83 2.23
CA SER A 88 1.23 4.05 1.42
C SER A 88 1.20 3.75 -0.07
N LEU A 89 2.02 2.79 -0.52
CA LEU A 89 2.03 2.34 -1.90
C LEU A 89 0.70 1.66 -2.26
N GLY A 90 0.18 0.81 -1.38
CA GLY A 90 -1.12 0.20 -1.53
C GLY A 90 -2.24 1.23 -1.65
N TYR A 91 -2.27 2.24 -0.78
CA TYR A 91 -3.22 3.35 -0.86
C TYR A 91 -3.10 4.11 -2.19
N ASN A 92 -1.88 4.45 -2.61
CA ASN A 92 -1.65 5.17 -3.87
C ASN A 92 -2.13 4.36 -5.07
N TYR A 93 -1.91 3.04 -5.08
CA TYR A 93 -2.45 2.15 -6.10
C TYR A 93 -3.98 2.28 -6.16
N ARG A 94 -4.67 2.12 -5.03
CA ARG A 94 -6.14 2.17 -4.95
C ARG A 94 -6.70 3.54 -5.32
N TYR A 95 -6.02 4.61 -4.92
CA TYR A 95 -6.40 5.97 -5.28
C TYR A 95 -6.27 6.22 -6.79
N LEU A 96 -5.21 5.73 -7.43
CA LEU A 96 -5.06 5.87 -8.87
C LEU A 96 -6.08 5.02 -9.64
N THR A 97 -6.41 3.82 -9.16
CA THR A 97 -7.54 3.03 -9.69
C THR A 97 -8.85 3.80 -9.61
N LEU A 98 -9.10 4.51 -8.51
CA LEU A 98 -10.29 5.36 -8.36
C LEU A 98 -10.30 6.52 -9.38
N GLN A 99 -9.17 7.20 -9.58
CA GLN A 99 -9.09 8.31 -10.55
C GLN A 99 -9.22 7.82 -12.00
N LEU A 100 -8.66 6.65 -12.32
CA LEU A 100 -8.80 6.05 -13.64
C LEU A 100 -10.26 5.71 -13.94
N ALA A 101 -10.95 5.04 -13.01
CA ALA A 101 -12.37 4.71 -13.15
C ALA A 101 -13.24 5.96 -13.40
N LYS A 102 -12.88 7.10 -12.81
CA LYS A 102 -13.57 8.38 -13.05
C LYS A 102 -13.34 8.94 -14.43
N LEU A 103 -12.10 8.92 -14.90
CA LEU A 103 -11.77 9.38 -16.25
C LEU A 103 -12.48 8.52 -17.29
N GLU A 104 -12.51 7.21 -17.09
CA GLU A 104 -13.18 6.27 -17.98
C GLU A 104 -14.69 6.47 -17.99
N ALA A 105 -15.32 6.67 -16.82
CA ALA A 105 -16.75 6.96 -16.73
C ALA A 105 -17.11 8.27 -17.47
N ARG A 106 -16.31 9.33 -17.30
CA ARG A 106 -16.50 10.61 -18.02
C ARG A 106 -16.26 10.52 -19.53
N LEU A 107 -15.42 9.60 -19.97
CA LEU A 107 -15.10 9.40 -21.38
C LEU A 107 -15.98 8.31 -22.03
N GLU A 108 -16.90 7.71 -21.27
CA GLU A 108 -17.77 6.60 -21.70
C GLU A 108 -17.00 5.40 -22.27
N VAL A 109 -15.77 5.18 -21.78
CA VAL A 109 -14.90 4.09 -22.24
C VAL A 109 -15.15 2.86 -21.38
N THR A 110 -16.00 1.94 -21.86
CA THR A 110 -16.39 0.72 -21.13
C THR A 110 -15.54 -0.52 -21.45
N ASP A 111 -14.92 -0.55 -22.63
CA ASP A 111 -14.44 -1.81 -23.23
C ASP A 111 -12.98 -2.17 -22.89
N PHE A 112 -12.22 -1.23 -22.33
CA PHE A 112 -10.77 -1.40 -22.07
C PHE A 112 -10.43 -1.62 -20.59
N MET A 113 -11.44 -1.70 -19.73
CA MET A 113 -11.21 -1.91 -18.30
C MET A 113 -10.76 -3.34 -17.99
N LEU A 114 -9.76 -3.47 -17.11
CA LEU A 114 -9.38 -4.76 -16.53
C LEU A 114 -10.56 -5.39 -15.80
N THR A 115 -10.90 -6.62 -16.19
CA THR A 115 -12.01 -7.39 -15.63
C THR A 115 -11.84 -7.52 -14.12
N GLY A 116 -12.86 -7.10 -13.36
CA GLY A 116 -12.85 -7.18 -11.91
C GLY A 116 -12.23 -5.98 -11.19
N TRP A 117 -12.08 -4.82 -11.84
CA TRP A 117 -11.83 -3.54 -11.15
C TRP A 117 -13.14 -2.88 -10.72
N PRO A 118 -13.20 -2.25 -9.52
CA PRO A 118 -14.42 -1.56 -9.09
C PRO A 118 -14.67 -0.33 -9.96
N ARG A 119 -15.92 -0.12 -10.35
CA ARG A 119 -16.36 0.91 -11.31
C ARG A 119 -17.17 2.03 -10.67
N THR A 120 -17.85 1.72 -9.57
CA THR A 120 -18.71 2.68 -8.86
C THR A 120 -18.15 3.00 -7.47
N PRO A 121 -18.51 4.16 -6.90
CA PRO A 121 -18.21 4.50 -5.50
C PRO A 121 -18.59 3.38 -4.54
N GLU A 122 -19.78 2.79 -4.76
CA GLU A 122 -20.36 1.73 -3.95
C GLU A 122 -19.55 0.42 -4.04
N GLU A 123 -19.08 0.06 -5.24
CA GLU A 123 -18.18 -1.08 -5.44
C GLU A 123 -16.82 -0.85 -4.77
N PHE A 124 -16.27 0.36 -4.82
CA PHE A 124 -15.05 0.70 -4.10
C PHE A 124 -15.26 0.56 -2.58
N LEU A 125 -16.34 1.16 -2.05
CA LEU A 125 -16.63 1.14 -0.63
C LEU A 125 -16.93 -0.28 -0.13
N SER A 126 -17.70 -1.08 -0.86
CA SER A 126 -18.00 -2.46 -0.48
C SER A 126 -16.75 -3.35 -0.52
N ARG A 127 -15.87 -3.17 -1.50
CA ARG A 127 -14.66 -3.99 -1.64
C ARG A 127 -13.55 -3.69 -0.64
N TYR A 128 -13.44 -2.44 -0.20
CA TYR A 128 -12.41 -2.01 0.76
C TYR A 128 -12.96 -1.80 2.17
N LYS A 129 -13.94 -2.61 2.55
CA LYS A 129 -14.44 -2.74 3.93
C LYS A 129 -14.07 -4.10 4.49
N PHE A 130 -13.68 -4.12 5.76
CA PHE A 130 -13.62 -5.34 6.55
C PHE A 130 -14.76 -5.29 7.57
N MET A 131 -15.73 -6.20 7.43
CA MET A 131 -17.03 -6.13 8.10
C MET A 131 -17.74 -4.80 7.78
N SER A 132 -17.59 -3.80 8.66
CA SER A 132 -18.17 -2.46 8.51
C SER A 132 -17.12 -1.34 8.57
N ILE A 133 -15.85 -1.69 8.80
CA ILE A 133 -14.77 -0.73 8.99
C ILE A 133 -14.07 -0.52 7.64
N PRO A 134 -13.85 0.73 7.18
CA PRO A 134 -13.02 1.00 6.02
C PRO A 134 -11.63 0.41 6.24
N TRP A 135 -11.27 -0.59 5.45
CA TRP A 135 -10.04 -1.36 5.61
C TRP A 135 -9.34 -1.50 4.26
N CYS A 136 -8.34 -0.64 4.04
CA CYS A 136 -7.59 -0.64 2.80
C CYS A 136 -6.35 -1.52 2.96
N THR A 137 -6.48 -2.81 2.69
CA THR A 137 -5.30 -3.67 2.55
C THR A 137 -4.54 -3.33 1.26
N PRO A 138 -3.20 -3.46 1.28
CA PRO A 138 -2.41 -3.40 0.06
C PRO A 138 -2.87 -4.45 -0.97
N PRO A 139 -2.69 -4.20 -2.27
CA PRO A 139 -2.79 -5.23 -3.31
C PRO A 139 -1.93 -6.45 -3.01
N GLU A 140 -2.27 -7.62 -3.54
CA GLU A 140 -1.65 -8.92 -3.18
C GLU A 140 -0.12 -8.90 -3.29
N ILE A 141 0.43 -8.34 -4.37
CA ILE A 141 1.88 -8.20 -4.58
C ILE A 141 2.54 -7.41 -3.43
N ILE A 142 1.92 -6.30 -3.00
CA ILE A 142 2.45 -5.43 -1.96
C ILE A 142 2.16 -5.99 -0.55
N LYS A 143 1.06 -6.73 -0.41
CA LYS A 143 0.60 -7.32 0.84
C LYS A 143 1.64 -8.30 1.41
N ILE A 144 2.32 -9.05 0.53
CA ILE A 144 3.39 -9.97 0.95
C ILE A 144 4.51 -9.19 1.66
N PHE A 145 4.94 -8.05 1.12
CA PHE A 145 5.97 -7.22 1.75
C PHE A 145 5.50 -6.62 3.08
N TRP A 146 4.26 -6.09 3.13
CA TRP A 146 3.69 -5.59 4.37
C TRP A 146 3.68 -6.66 5.48
N ILE A 147 3.23 -7.88 5.16
CA ILE A 147 3.24 -9.01 6.11
C ILE A 147 4.68 -9.38 6.49
N ALA A 148 5.61 -9.44 5.54
CA ALA A 148 7.00 -9.77 5.81
C ALA A 148 7.66 -8.77 6.75
N PHE A 149 7.43 -7.46 6.58
CA PHE A 149 7.93 -6.44 7.51
C PHE A 149 7.31 -6.59 8.90
N MET A 150 5.99 -6.83 8.99
CA MET A 150 5.31 -7.07 10.26
C MET A 150 5.87 -8.29 11.00
N VAL A 151 6.06 -9.41 10.30
CA VAL A 151 6.69 -10.62 10.83
C VAL A 151 8.14 -10.35 11.24
N GLY A 152 8.86 -9.53 10.49
CA GLY A 152 10.20 -9.08 10.85
C GLY A 152 10.24 -8.33 12.19
N ILE A 153 9.30 -7.40 12.43
CA ILE A 153 9.22 -6.66 13.70
C ILE A 153 8.97 -7.63 14.86
N VAL A 154 8.01 -8.56 14.69
CA VAL A 154 7.73 -9.62 15.67
C VAL A 154 9.00 -10.44 15.93
N GLY A 155 9.65 -10.95 14.89
CA GLY A 155 10.84 -11.78 15.01
C GLY A 155 12.01 -11.08 15.70
N VAL A 156 12.26 -9.80 15.40
CA VAL A 156 13.31 -9.01 16.08
C VAL A 156 12.95 -8.77 17.55
N THR A 157 11.69 -8.43 17.84
CA THR A 157 11.20 -8.18 19.20
C THR A 157 11.24 -9.43 20.07
N ASP A 158 10.82 -10.57 19.52
CA ASP A 158 10.84 -11.87 20.18
C ASP A 158 12.28 -12.36 20.38
N ALA A 159 13.16 -12.17 19.39
CA ALA A 159 14.57 -12.54 19.53
C ALA A 159 15.25 -11.79 20.67
N VAL A 160 14.97 -10.49 20.87
CA VAL A 160 15.45 -9.74 22.03
C VAL A 160 14.87 -10.29 23.33
N SER A 161 13.56 -10.58 23.35
CA SER A 161 12.84 -11.15 24.51
C SER A 161 13.38 -12.50 24.96
N LEU A 162 13.77 -13.36 24.02
CA LEU A 162 14.23 -14.72 24.31
C LEU A 162 15.74 -14.81 24.54
N LEU A 163 16.53 -14.02 23.81
CA LEU A 163 18.00 -14.21 23.77
C LEU A 163 18.77 -13.15 24.56
N LYS A 164 18.15 -12.00 24.87
CA LYS A 164 18.79 -10.86 25.55
C LYS A 164 17.87 -10.18 26.59
N PRO A 165 17.26 -10.92 27.53
CA PRO A 165 16.32 -10.34 28.50
C PRO A 165 16.98 -9.36 29.49
N ASP A 166 18.28 -9.50 29.75
CA ASP A 166 18.99 -8.74 30.80
C ASP A 166 19.61 -7.41 30.32
N VAL A 167 19.43 -7.04 29.05
CA VAL A 167 20.03 -5.81 28.48
C VAL A 167 19.38 -4.56 29.08
N LYS A 168 20.18 -3.57 29.47
CA LYS A 168 19.66 -2.26 29.88
C LYS A 168 18.93 -1.61 28.71
N GLY A 169 17.66 -1.26 28.90
CA GLY A 169 16.79 -0.76 27.83
C GLY A 169 15.91 -1.82 27.15
N PHE A 170 15.94 -3.06 27.65
CA PHE A 170 15.06 -4.15 27.21
C PHE A 170 13.60 -3.72 27.01
N TYR A 171 12.97 -3.16 28.05
CA TYR A 171 11.56 -2.74 27.99
C TYR A 171 11.32 -1.69 26.90
N PHE A 172 12.27 -0.79 26.67
CA PHE A 172 12.13 0.24 25.64
C PHE A 172 12.10 -0.37 24.24
N VAL A 173 12.98 -1.34 23.95
CA VAL A 173 13.00 -2.07 22.68
C VAL A 173 11.70 -2.84 22.48
N VAL A 174 11.25 -3.58 23.49
CA VAL A 174 10.03 -4.40 23.41
C VAL A 174 8.78 -3.54 23.24
N ILE A 175 8.63 -2.46 24.02
CA ILE A 175 7.51 -1.52 23.89
C ILE A 175 7.51 -0.90 22.49
N THR A 176 8.67 -0.49 21.98
CA THR A 176 8.79 0.09 20.62
C THR A 176 8.37 -0.92 19.55
N GLY A 177 8.77 -2.19 19.68
CA GLY A 177 8.35 -3.27 18.79
C GLY A 177 6.83 -3.48 18.80
N ILE A 178 6.23 -3.60 19.98
CA ILE A 178 4.78 -3.77 20.17
C ILE A 178 4.01 -2.58 19.58
N VAL A 179 4.43 -1.34 19.88
CA VAL A 179 3.79 -0.13 19.35
C VAL A 179 3.86 -0.13 17.82
N SER A 180 5.01 -0.49 17.23
CA SER A 180 5.19 -0.57 15.79
C SER A 180 4.25 -1.60 15.14
N ILE A 181 4.05 -2.77 15.79
CA ILE A 181 3.10 -3.80 15.35
C ILE A 181 1.67 -3.27 15.42
N ILE A 182 1.27 -2.67 16.54
CA ILE A 182 -0.09 -2.12 16.71
C ILE A 182 -0.38 -1.07 15.64
N ILE A 183 0.54 -0.13 15.43
CA ILE A 183 0.39 0.89 14.38
C ILE A 183 0.31 0.22 13.00
N GLY A 184 1.16 -0.77 12.72
CA GLY A 184 1.15 -1.50 11.44
C GLY A 184 -0.17 -2.24 11.16
N LEU A 185 -0.84 -2.76 12.20
CA LEU A 185 -2.14 -3.43 12.09
C LEU A 185 -3.31 -2.44 11.98
N ILE A 186 -3.24 -1.29 12.63
CA ILE A 186 -4.33 -0.29 12.62
C ILE A 186 -4.26 0.65 11.41
N SER A 187 -3.06 0.89 10.86
CA SER A 187 -2.84 1.80 9.73
C SER A 187 -3.70 1.52 8.48
N PRO A 188 -4.02 0.26 8.09
CA PRO A 188 -5.00 -0.01 7.03
C PRO A 188 -6.36 0.67 7.23
N ILE A 189 -6.81 0.86 8.47
CA ILE A 189 -8.04 1.60 8.79
C ILE A 189 -7.87 3.08 8.43
N TYR A 190 -6.75 3.69 8.81
CA TYR A 190 -6.47 5.08 8.49
C TYR A 190 -6.49 5.33 6.98
N TYR A 191 -5.82 4.47 6.19
CA TYR A 191 -5.85 4.58 4.73
C TYR A 191 -7.23 4.27 4.15
N GLY A 192 -7.99 3.34 4.75
CA GLY A 192 -9.38 3.05 4.39
C GLY A 192 -10.30 4.25 4.58
N VAL A 193 -10.23 4.90 5.75
CA VAL A 193 -10.99 6.12 6.04
C VAL A 193 -10.57 7.25 5.09
N LYS A 194 -9.27 7.40 4.82
CA LYS A 194 -8.76 8.39 3.87
C LYS A 194 -9.28 8.15 2.45
N LEU A 195 -9.36 6.88 2.02
CA LEU A 195 -9.93 6.51 0.72
C LEU A 195 -11.44 6.75 0.68
N SER A 196 -12.20 6.34 1.71
CA SER A 196 -13.64 6.58 1.82
C SER A 196 -13.97 8.06 1.73
N LYS A 197 -13.28 8.91 2.51
CA LYS A 197 -13.47 10.37 2.45
C LYS A 197 -13.23 10.93 1.04
N LYS A 198 -12.26 10.40 0.31
CA LYS A 198 -11.99 10.81 -1.08
C LYS A 198 -13.08 10.33 -2.04
N ILE A 199 -13.68 9.18 -1.80
CA ILE A 199 -14.83 8.71 -2.57
C ILE A 199 -16.04 9.61 -2.29
N ASP A 200 -16.34 9.89 -1.01
CA ASP A 200 -17.50 10.67 -0.58
C ASP A 200 -17.42 12.14 -1.01
N LEU A 201 -16.25 12.79 -0.84
CA LEU A 201 -16.03 14.18 -1.26
C LEU A 201 -16.12 14.38 -2.77
N GLU A 202 -15.93 13.31 -3.53
CA GLU A 202 -15.86 13.36 -4.98
C GLU A 202 -17.12 12.73 -5.64
N GLY A 203 -18.18 12.38 -4.88
CA GLY A 203 -19.51 11.96 -5.40
C GLY A 203 -20.39 13.16 -5.76
N ASP A 204 -21.18 13.22 -6.84
CA ASP A 204 -22.13 12.26 -7.43
C ASP A 204 -21.96 12.03 -8.96
N LYS A 205 -20.78 12.28 -9.53
CA LYS A 205 -20.56 12.20 -11.00
C LYS A 205 -19.45 11.22 -11.36
N PHE A 206 -19.76 9.93 -11.29
CA PHE A 206 -19.18 8.98 -12.23
C PHE A 206 -19.95 9.11 -13.54
#